data_AF-A0A415RYY7-F1
#
_entry.id   AF-A0A415RYY7-F1
#
_cell.length_a   1.000
_cell.length_b   1.000
_cell.length_c   1.000
_cell.angle_alpha   90.00
_cell.angle_beta   90.00
_cell.angle_gamma   90.00
#
_symmetry.space_group_name_H-M   'P 1'
#
loop_
_entity.id
_entity.type
_entity.pdbx_description
1 polymer ?
#
loop_
_entity_poly.entity_id
_entity_poly.type
_entity_poly.pdbx_seq_one_letter_code
_entity_poly.pdbx_strand_id
1 'polypeptide(L)'
;MKNLTQVLFALFCLCMPALLHAQRDDSKYLAGAVPEADGKVVFTKDFSIPGMSQDTIYSRLLKWMDTRLAKNENTSRVVYSDREKGQIVGMGDEWIVFSSTALSLDRTKILYQLTLTCQPEKCTLEVEKIRFSYREGKEKYTAEEWITDKYALNKSKTKLVRGLAKWRRKTVDFVDDLCVDITEALSASTVAKAPAVEKKEEKKAETALVNSGTTVITPKTQVTVETPKTSATPVAATESASAAYREVSPDAIPSDAIQTGNGKLVIVIGEEPFNMTMMTANAGGSLGKIAGNKAVVFTILSPDQPYGQMDAAQNYTVRFYPNGQNEPSIILECKKFPSQAPIEGMPRTYIGEILKAKIK
;
A
#
# COMPACT_ATOMS: atom_id res chain seq x y z
N MET A 1 -55.83 41.58 6.13
CA MET A 1 -55.02 40.85 7.15
C MET A 1 -54.49 39.51 6.66
N LYS A 2 -55.28 38.65 5.97
CA LYS A 2 -54.83 37.31 5.49
C LYS A 2 -53.59 37.31 4.57
N ASN A 3 -53.47 38.31 3.69
CA ASN A 3 -52.37 38.35 2.70
C ASN A 3 -51.03 38.79 3.31
N LEU A 4 -51.05 39.56 4.41
CA LEU A 4 -49.83 40.00 5.10
C LEU A 4 -49.23 38.86 5.93
N THR A 5 -50.09 38.02 6.54
CA THR A 5 -49.65 36.83 7.28
C THR A 5 -49.04 35.77 6.37
N GLN A 6 -49.55 35.60 5.14
CA GLN A 6 -48.98 34.68 4.15
C GLN A 6 -47.61 35.15 3.62
N VAL A 7 -47.42 36.46 3.42
CA VAL A 7 -46.13 37.03 3.00
C VAL A 7 -45.09 36.92 4.12
N LEU A 8 -45.45 37.17 5.38
CA LEU A 8 -44.57 36.98 6.53
C LEU A 8 -44.20 35.49 6.74
N PHE A 9 -45.14 34.57 6.51
CA PHE A 9 -44.87 33.13 6.62
C PHE A 9 -43.97 32.63 5.48
N ALA A 10 -44.15 33.14 4.25
CA ALA A 10 -43.27 32.85 3.12
C ALA A 10 -41.85 33.41 3.33
N LEU A 11 -41.72 34.61 3.92
CA LEU A 11 -40.43 35.22 4.24
C LEU A 11 -39.71 34.48 5.39
N PHE A 12 -40.47 34.00 6.39
CA PHE A 12 -39.92 33.18 7.48
C PHE A 12 -39.44 31.81 6.98
N CYS A 13 -40.15 31.18 6.03
CA CYS A 13 -39.72 29.95 5.38
C CYS A 13 -38.51 30.14 4.44
N LEU A 14 -38.33 31.34 3.87
CA LEU A 14 -37.15 31.67 3.05
C LEU A 14 -35.90 31.98 3.88
N CYS A 15 -36.06 32.36 5.15
CA CYS A 15 -34.94 32.62 6.09
C CYS A 15 -34.57 31.41 6.97
N MET A 16 -35.43 30.39 7.06
CA MET A 16 -35.15 29.13 7.78
C MET A 16 -34.02 28.25 7.21
N PRO A 17 -33.59 28.32 5.93
CA PRO A 17 -32.45 27.54 5.46
C PRO A 17 -31.09 28.00 6.04
N ALA A 18 -31.01 29.20 6.64
CA ALA A 18 -29.75 29.75 7.13
C ALA A 18 -29.33 29.24 8.53
N LEU A 19 -30.22 28.57 9.26
CA LEU A 19 -29.94 28.03 10.61
C LEU A 19 -29.48 26.56 10.60
N LEU A 20 -29.52 25.89 9.45
CA LEU A 20 -28.76 24.64 9.24
C LEU A 20 -27.31 25.00 8.88
N HIS A 21 -26.61 25.67 9.80
CA HIS A 21 -25.18 25.45 9.88
C HIS A 21 -25.03 23.99 10.28
N ALA A 22 -24.88 23.10 9.30
CA ALA A 22 -24.32 21.78 9.53
C ALA A 22 -23.09 22.01 10.41
N GLN A 23 -23.19 21.65 11.67
CA GLN A 23 -22.12 21.83 12.63
C GLN A 23 -20.98 20.98 12.08
N ARG A 24 -20.00 21.64 11.47
CA ARG A 24 -18.90 20.97 10.78
C ARG A 24 -18.24 20.06 11.81
N ASP A 25 -18.21 18.76 11.51
CA ASP A 25 -17.60 17.79 12.40
C ASP A 25 -16.10 18.04 12.43
N ASP A 26 -15.64 18.66 13.51
CA ASP A 26 -14.25 19.02 13.71
C ASP A 26 -13.51 17.98 14.57
N SER A 27 -14.14 16.85 14.92
CA SER A 27 -13.62 15.86 15.87
C SER A 27 -12.21 15.38 15.50
N LYS A 28 -11.97 15.14 14.20
CA LYS A 28 -10.67 14.77 13.62
C LYS A 28 -9.52 15.72 13.97
N TYR A 29 -9.82 17.00 14.18
CA TYR A 29 -8.84 18.08 14.29
C TYR A 29 -8.66 18.59 15.72
N LEU A 30 -9.30 17.98 16.72
CA LEU A 30 -9.22 18.41 18.12
C LEU A 30 -7.91 17.94 18.78
N ALA A 31 -7.90 17.81 20.11
CA ALA A 31 -6.70 17.51 20.88
C ALA A 31 -5.92 16.31 20.33
N GLY A 32 -4.61 16.47 20.21
CA GLY A 32 -3.71 15.43 19.69
C GLY A 32 -3.66 15.31 18.17
N ALA A 33 -4.49 16.05 17.42
CA ALA A 33 -4.44 16.05 15.96
C ALA A 33 -3.15 16.66 15.39
N VAL A 34 -2.47 17.52 16.16
CA VAL A 34 -1.18 18.11 15.81
C VAL A 34 -0.18 17.75 16.93
N PRO A 35 0.60 16.67 16.77
CA PRO A 35 1.54 16.19 17.78
C PRO A 35 2.76 17.10 17.91
N GLU A 36 3.30 17.16 19.13
CA GLU A 36 4.52 17.89 19.47
C GLU A 36 5.54 16.94 20.11
N ALA A 37 6.78 16.92 19.61
CA ALA A 37 7.94 16.23 20.18
C ALA A 37 9.04 17.27 20.41
N ASP A 38 9.57 17.36 21.63
CA ASP A 38 10.59 18.36 22.02
C ASP A 38 10.24 19.82 21.63
N GLY A 39 8.95 20.16 21.73
CA GLY A 39 8.43 21.49 21.37
C GLY A 39 8.44 21.79 19.87
N LYS A 40 8.58 20.77 19.02
CA LYS A 40 8.44 20.84 17.56
C LYS A 40 7.22 20.07 17.10
N VAL A 41 6.54 20.57 16.07
CA VAL A 41 5.46 19.85 15.43
C VAL A 41 6.06 18.74 14.57
N VAL A 42 5.81 17.49 14.95
CA VAL A 42 6.32 16.29 14.25
C VAL A 42 5.19 15.31 14.08
N PHE A 43 4.60 15.31 12.91
CA PHE A 43 3.62 14.31 12.51
C PHE A 43 4.35 12.99 12.23
N THR A 44 3.98 11.92 12.92
CA THR A 44 4.62 10.61 12.76
C THR A 44 3.61 9.57 12.37
N LYS A 45 3.91 8.75 11.36
CA LYS A 45 3.07 7.62 10.97
C LYS A 45 3.89 6.36 10.73
N ASP A 46 3.54 5.31 11.46
CA ASP A 46 4.09 3.98 11.26
C ASP A 46 3.22 3.18 10.28
N PHE A 47 3.90 2.52 9.33
CA PHE A 47 3.34 1.57 8.38
C PHE A 47 3.96 0.20 8.64
N SER A 48 3.12 -0.81 8.89
CA SER A 48 3.53 -2.21 8.89
C SER A 48 3.24 -2.79 7.52
N ILE A 49 4.25 -3.37 6.87
CA ILE A 49 4.16 -3.97 5.54
C ILE A 49 4.71 -5.41 5.61
N PRO A 50 3.98 -6.35 6.25
CA PRO A 50 4.46 -7.72 6.46
C PRO A 50 4.91 -8.38 5.15
N GLY A 51 6.04 -9.09 5.19
CA GLY A 51 6.61 -9.78 4.03
C GLY A 51 7.36 -8.90 3.02
N MET A 52 7.48 -7.59 3.24
CA MET A 52 8.24 -6.69 2.37
C MET A 52 9.63 -6.38 2.96
N SER A 53 10.69 -6.56 2.16
CA SER A 53 12.05 -6.22 2.59
C SER A 53 12.25 -4.71 2.69
N GLN A 54 13.22 -4.29 3.52
CA GLN A 54 13.66 -2.90 3.58
C GLN A 54 13.99 -2.33 2.19
N ASP A 55 14.69 -3.10 1.35
CA ASP A 55 15.14 -2.65 0.04
C ASP A 55 13.98 -2.33 -0.91
N THR A 56 12.94 -3.16 -0.88
CA THR A 56 11.71 -2.97 -1.67
C THR A 56 10.93 -1.76 -1.16
N ILE A 57 10.76 -1.63 0.16
CA ILE A 57 10.10 -0.49 0.79
C ILE A 57 10.83 0.79 0.39
N TYR A 58 12.15 0.82 0.57
CA TYR A 58 13.01 1.94 0.21
C TYR A 58 12.87 2.31 -1.27
N SER A 59 12.98 1.35 -2.17
CA SER A 59 12.92 1.62 -3.62
C SER A 59 11.57 2.18 -4.06
N ARG A 60 10.46 1.65 -3.52
CA ARG A 60 9.11 2.17 -3.80
C ARG A 60 8.93 3.59 -3.27
N LEU A 61 9.39 3.84 -2.05
CA LEU A 61 9.23 5.12 -1.40
C LEU A 61 10.15 6.21 -1.93
N LEU A 62 11.37 5.85 -2.37
CA LEU A 62 12.27 6.79 -3.05
C LEU A 62 11.64 7.25 -4.36
N LYS A 63 11.17 6.30 -5.18
CA LYS A 63 10.47 6.62 -6.43
C LYS A 63 9.22 7.45 -6.20
N TRP A 64 8.43 7.11 -5.18
CA TRP A 64 7.26 7.88 -4.78
C TRP A 64 7.65 9.32 -4.41
N MET A 65 8.65 9.49 -3.55
CA MET A 65 9.06 10.81 -3.06
C MET A 65 9.60 11.67 -4.20
N ASP A 66 10.45 11.12 -5.07
CA ASP A 66 10.94 11.81 -6.27
C ASP A 66 9.79 12.27 -7.16
N THR A 67 8.86 11.36 -7.46
CA THR A 67 7.71 11.66 -8.32
C THR A 67 6.78 12.69 -7.68
N ARG A 68 6.55 12.58 -6.36
CA ARG A 68 5.64 13.44 -5.61
C ARG A 68 6.18 14.86 -5.48
N LEU A 69 7.47 15.01 -5.22
CA LEU A 69 8.12 16.32 -5.07
C LEU A 69 8.36 16.99 -6.42
N ALA A 70 8.63 16.23 -7.49
CA ALA A 70 8.79 16.77 -8.84
C ALA A 70 7.51 17.47 -9.36
N LYS A 71 6.32 16.99 -8.96
CA LYS A 71 5.02 17.62 -9.31
C LYS A 71 4.88 19.06 -8.81
N ASN A 72 5.71 19.49 -7.87
CA ASN A 72 5.65 20.84 -7.33
C ASN A 72 6.28 21.87 -8.27
N GLU A 73 7.04 21.43 -9.27
CA GLU A 73 7.67 22.27 -10.31
C GLU A 73 8.49 23.43 -9.71
N ASN A 74 9.19 23.17 -8.61
CA ASN A 74 9.99 24.14 -7.88
C ASN A 74 11.22 23.48 -7.24
N THR A 75 11.77 24.05 -6.16
CA THR A 75 12.96 23.51 -5.47
C THR A 75 12.70 22.26 -4.61
N SER A 76 11.47 21.72 -4.62
CA SER A 76 11.11 20.49 -3.92
C SER A 76 11.89 19.30 -4.48
N ARG A 77 12.56 18.53 -3.63
CA ARG A 77 13.40 17.40 -4.03
C ARG A 77 13.78 16.50 -2.86
N VAL A 78 14.21 15.28 -3.17
CA VAL A 78 14.99 14.46 -2.24
C VAL A 78 16.34 15.15 -2.02
N VAL A 79 16.68 15.40 -0.75
CA VAL A 79 17.91 16.10 -0.34
C VAL A 79 18.94 15.17 0.27
N TYR A 80 18.50 14.01 0.76
CA TYR A 80 19.38 12.97 1.29
C TYR A 80 18.71 11.60 1.10
N SER A 81 19.50 10.59 0.77
CA SER A 81 19.04 9.20 0.72
C SER A 81 20.19 8.25 1.06
N ASP A 82 19.91 7.25 1.88
CA ASP A 82 20.85 6.23 2.34
C ASP A 82 20.15 4.88 2.34
N ARG A 83 20.51 4.05 1.35
CA ARG A 83 19.86 2.76 1.11
C ARG A 83 20.17 1.74 2.20
N GLU A 84 21.39 1.75 2.73
CA GLU A 84 21.81 0.82 3.78
C GLU A 84 21.07 1.12 5.09
N LYS A 85 20.95 2.40 5.45
CA LYS A 85 20.17 2.83 6.62
C LYS A 85 18.66 2.89 6.37
N GLY A 86 18.22 2.68 5.13
CA GLY A 86 16.81 2.77 4.73
C GLY A 86 16.22 4.18 4.87
N GLN A 87 17.04 5.23 4.84
CA GLN A 87 16.60 6.60 5.13
C GLN A 87 16.43 7.42 3.85
N ILE A 88 15.31 8.14 3.72
CA ILE A 88 15.04 9.06 2.61
C ILE A 88 14.54 10.37 3.21
N VAL A 89 15.17 11.49 2.84
CA VAL A 89 14.78 12.82 3.31
C VAL A 89 14.47 13.72 2.11
N GLY A 90 13.27 14.28 2.11
CA GLY A 90 12.80 15.21 1.09
C GLY A 90 12.41 16.56 1.69
N MET A 91 12.50 17.61 0.88
CA MET A 91 11.97 18.94 1.20
C MET A 91 10.89 19.32 0.18
N GLY A 92 9.76 19.84 0.66
CA GLY A 92 8.65 20.31 -0.18
C GLY A 92 8.31 21.79 0.04
N ASP A 93 7.86 22.44 -1.03
CA ASP A 93 7.21 23.76 -1.07
C ASP A 93 5.93 23.62 -1.91
N GLU A 94 4.77 23.75 -1.28
CA GLU A 94 3.46 23.50 -1.91
C GLU A 94 2.42 24.54 -1.54
N TRP A 95 1.39 24.68 -2.39
CA TRP A 95 0.23 25.51 -2.07
C TRP A 95 -0.83 24.71 -1.33
N ILE A 96 -1.19 25.16 -0.14
CA ILE A 96 -2.42 24.74 0.55
C ILE A 96 -3.52 25.77 0.26
N VAL A 97 -4.61 25.32 -0.38
CA VAL A 97 -5.79 26.14 -0.64
C VAL A 97 -6.78 26.03 0.52
N PHE A 98 -7.06 27.15 1.18
CA PHE A 98 -8.08 27.23 2.23
C PHE A 98 -9.48 27.34 1.65
N SER A 99 -9.66 28.19 0.65
CA SER A 99 -10.92 28.36 -0.08
C SER A 99 -10.66 28.89 -1.47
N SER A 100 -11.49 28.47 -2.42
CA SER A 100 -11.47 28.95 -3.80
C SER A 100 -12.90 29.27 -4.24
N THR A 101 -13.14 30.50 -4.66
CA THR A 101 -14.40 30.96 -5.27
C THR A 101 -14.08 31.64 -6.59
N ALA A 102 -15.12 31.97 -7.38
CA ALA A 102 -14.93 32.65 -8.67
C ALA A 102 -14.15 33.98 -8.56
N LEU A 103 -14.20 34.66 -7.41
CA LEU A 103 -13.63 36.00 -7.22
C LEU A 103 -12.46 36.04 -6.24
N SER A 104 -12.14 34.93 -5.57
CA SER A 104 -11.10 34.94 -4.54
C SER A 104 -10.46 33.57 -4.36
N LEU A 105 -9.15 33.58 -4.16
CA LEU A 105 -8.36 32.42 -3.83
C LEU A 105 -7.61 32.70 -2.52
N ASP A 106 -7.94 31.94 -1.48
CA ASP A 106 -7.23 31.98 -0.21
C ASP A 106 -6.33 30.76 -0.10
N ARG A 107 -5.02 30.98 -0.12
CA ARG A 107 -4.01 29.91 -0.06
C ARG A 107 -2.75 30.36 0.66
N THR A 108 -2.03 29.40 1.24
CA THR A 108 -0.70 29.60 1.83
C THR A 108 0.30 28.69 1.14
N LYS A 109 1.57 29.09 1.08
CA LYS A 109 2.65 28.12 0.89
C LYS A 109 2.88 27.36 2.18
N ILE A 110 3.09 26.05 2.08
CA ILE A 110 3.61 25.19 3.14
C ILE A 110 5.01 24.72 2.72
N LEU A 111 5.98 24.90 3.60
CA LEU A 111 7.33 24.36 3.47
C LEU A 111 7.52 23.30 4.55
N TYR A 112 8.06 22.15 4.22
CA TYR A 112 8.15 21.02 5.15
C TYR A 112 9.29 20.07 4.76
N GLN A 113 9.69 19.24 5.72
CA GLN A 113 10.60 18.12 5.50
C GLN A 113 9.82 16.81 5.68
N LEU A 114 10.06 15.86 4.77
CA LEU A 114 9.64 14.48 4.90
C LEU A 114 10.86 13.64 5.24
N THR A 115 10.74 12.81 6.27
CA THR A 115 11.73 11.76 6.57
C THR A 115 11.01 10.42 6.52
N LEU A 116 11.52 9.50 5.68
CA LEU A 116 11.09 8.11 5.66
C LEU A 116 12.24 7.25 6.20
N THR A 117 11.92 6.42 7.18
CA THR A 117 12.85 5.41 7.73
C THR A 117 12.28 4.03 7.45
N CYS A 118 12.92 3.31 6.53
CA CYS A 118 12.54 2.00 6.05
C CYS A 118 13.29 0.93 6.85
N GLN A 119 12.57 -0.06 7.34
CA GLN A 119 13.09 -1.26 8.01
C GLN A 119 12.45 -2.49 7.36
N PRO A 120 12.95 -3.70 7.63
CA PRO A 120 12.23 -4.91 7.22
C PRO A 120 10.78 -4.87 7.73
N GLU A 121 9.82 -5.03 6.81
CA GLU A 121 8.38 -5.07 7.07
C GLU A 121 7.79 -3.83 7.74
N LYS A 122 8.54 -2.72 7.82
CA LYS A 122 8.11 -1.51 8.51
C LYS A 122 8.63 -0.26 7.80
N CYS A 123 7.83 0.79 7.79
CA CYS A 123 8.29 2.12 7.45
C CYS A 123 7.73 3.13 8.45
N THR A 124 8.51 4.14 8.80
CA THR A 124 8.04 5.30 9.57
C THR A 124 8.16 6.54 8.71
N LEU A 125 7.09 7.33 8.63
CA LEU A 125 7.05 8.67 8.08
C LEU A 125 7.10 9.68 9.21
N GLU A 126 7.93 10.70 9.05
CA GLU A 126 7.91 11.91 9.84
C GLU A 126 7.72 13.12 8.92
N VAL A 127 6.77 13.99 9.26
CA VAL A 127 6.57 15.30 8.61
C VAL A 127 6.85 16.38 9.64
N GLU A 128 7.92 17.12 9.42
CA GLU A 128 8.44 18.09 10.39
C GLU A 128 8.91 19.39 9.72
N LYS A 129 9.39 20.33 10.55
CA LYS A 129 9.90 21.65 10.11
C LYS A 129 8.89 22.42 9.26
N ILE A 130 7.60 22.28 9.59
CA ILE A 130 6.50 22.89 8.86
C ILE A 130 6.50 24.41 9.06
N ARG A 131 6.54 25.14 7.96
CA ARG A 131 6.48 26.61 7.92
C ARG A 131 5.47 27.06 6.89
N PHE A 132 4.82 28.17 7.18
CA PHE A 132 3.86 28.79 6.29
C PHE A 132 4.37 30.13 5.76
N SER A 133 4.12 30.38 4.49
CA SER A 133 4.38 31.66 3.84
C SER A 133 3.09 32.12 3.17
N TYR A 134 2.47 33.15 3.76
CA TYR A 134 1.13 33.62 3.43
C TYR A 134 1.16 35.04 2.89
N ARG A 135 0.13 35.40 2.11
CA ARG A 135 0.07 36.66 1.35
C ARG A 135 1.38 36.97 0.62
N GLU A 136 1.80 36.00 -0.21
CA GLU A 136 3.02 36.11 -1.02
C GLU A 136 4.31 36.29 -0.18
N GLY A 137 4.32 35.73 1.03
CA GLY A 137 5.49 35.71 1.92
C GLY A 137 5.66 36.94 2.81
N LYS A 138 4.68 37.86 2.80
CA LYS A 138 4.60 38.97 3.75
C LYS A 138 4.36 38.48 5.18
N GLU A 139 3.63 37.38 5.32
CA GLU A 139 3.32 36.77 6.61
C GLU A 139 3.99 35.39 6.68
N LYS A 140 4.76 35.14 7.75
CA LYS A 140 5.48 33.89 7.96
C LYS A 140 5.11 33.31 9.31
N TYR A 141 4.74 32.04 9.33
CA TYR A 141 4.30 31.36 10.54
C TYR A 141 5.02 30.02 10.67
N THR A 142 5.34 29.62 11.91
CA THR A 142 5.81 28.27 12.24
C THR A 142 4.61 27.41 12.64
N ALA A 143 4.67 26.10 12.44
CA ALA A 143 3.57 25.23 12.88
C ALA A 143 3.40 25.26 14.41
N GLU A 144 4.51 25.32 15.14
CA GLU A 144 4.59 25.36 16.60
C GLU A 144 3.78 26.51 17.21
N GLU A 145 3.78 27.67 16.54
CA GLU A 145 3.14 28.90 17.03
C GLU A 145 1.76 29.15 16.41
N TRP A 146 1.31 28.28 15.50
CA TRP A 146 0.12 28.54 14.67
C TRP A 146 -0.94 27.45 14.73
N ILE A 147 -0.54 26.17 14.65
CA ILE A 147 -1.49 25.05 14.51
C ILE A 147 -1.53 24.09 15.70
N THR A 148 -0.63 24.23 16.68
CA THR A 148 -0.62 23.38 17.89
C THR A 148 -1.88 23.52 18.74
N ASP A 149 -2.12 22.57 19.64
CA ASP A 149 -3.26 22.59 20.55
C ASP A 149 -3.35 23.90 21.35
N LYS A 150 -2.19 24.42 21.77
CA LYS A 150 -2.06 25.63 22.58
C LYS A 150 -2.67 26.86 21.91
N TYR A 151 -2.49 27.00 20.59
CA TYR A 151 -2.93 28.18 19.84
C TYR A 151 -4.23 27.93 19.08
N ALA A 152 -4.38 26.76 18.46
CA ALA A 152 -5.47 26.49 17.52
C ALA A 152 -6.72 25.89 18.18
N LEU A 153 -6.70 25.55 19.47
CA LEU A 153 -7.87 25.08 20.22
C LEU A 153 -8.30 26.08 21.29
N ASN A 154 -9.58 26.05 21.64
CA ASN A 154 -10.06 26.75 22.83
C ASN A 154 -9.48 26.13 24.11
N LYS A 155 -9.61 26.83 25.26
CA LYS A 155 -9.07 26.37 26.54
C LYS A 155 -9.51 24.96 26.95
N SER A 156 -10.74 24.55 26.58
CA SER A 156 -11.28 23.21 26.88
C SER A 156 -10.90 22.15 25.84
N LYS A 157 -10.15 22.51 24.78
CA LYS A 157 -9.76 21.65 23.66
C LYS A 157 -10.92 20.95 22.93
N THR A 158 -12.12 21.54 22.97
CA THR A 158 -13.33 20.99 22.35
C THR A 158 -13.74 21.68 21.04
N LYS A 159 -13.11 22.82 20.71
CA LYS A 159 -13.39 23.58 19.49
C LYS A 159 -12.12 24.18 18.91
N LEU A 160 -12.08 24.29 17.59
CA LEU A 160 -11.04 25.03 16.87
C LEU A 160 -11.23 26.54 17.07
N VAL A 161 -10.12 27.27 17.24
CA VAL A 161 -10.09 28.73 17.22
C VAL A 161 -10.39 29.20 15.79
N ARG A 162 -11.44 30.01 15.62
CA ARG A 162 -12.00 30.39 14.30
C ARG A 162 -10.95 30.85 13.27
N GLY A 163 -10.00 31.69 13.66
CA GLY A 163 -8.96 32.22 12.76
C GLY A 163 -7.89 31.20 12.35
N LEU A 164 -7.64 30.20 13.20
CA LEU A 164 -6.61 29.18 13.02
C LEU A 164 -7.17 27.86 12.48
N ALA A 165 -8.49 27.70 12.53
CA ALA A 165 -9.18 26.48 12.14
C ALA A 165 -8.88 26.05 10.70
N LYS A 166 -8.78 26.99 9.73
CA LYS A 166 -8.44 26.67 8.34
C LYS A 166 -7.02 26.10 8.19
N TRP A 167 -6.08 26.65 8.96
CA TRP A 167 -4.67 26.25 8.97
C TRP A 167 -4.51 24.84 9.52
N ARG A 168 -5.08 24.61 10.71
CA ARG A 168 -5.01 23.32 11.38
C ARG A 168 -5.67 22.22 10.57
N ARG A 169 -6.90 22.44 10.09
CA ARG A 169 -7.61 21.46 9.25
C ARG A 169 -6.80 21.09 8.02
N LYS A 170 -6.42 22.09 7.21
CA LYS A 170 -5.73 21.84 5.94
C LYS A 170 -4.33 21.27 6.10
N THR A 171 -3.65 21.53 7.22
CA THR A 171 -2.35 20.89 7.49
C THR A 171 -2.54 19.43 7.88
N VAL A 172 -3.51 19.10 8.73
CA VAL A 172 -3.83 17.71 9.08
C VAL A 172 -4.28 16.94 7.84
N ASP A 173 -5.16 17.53 7.02
CA ASP A 173 -5.60 16.92 5.76
C ASP A 173 -4.44 16.69 4.80
N PHE A 174 -3.55 17.68 4.65
CA PHE A 174 -2.35 17.55 3.83
C PHE A 174 -1.47 16.39 4.27
N VAL A 175 -1.26 16.19 5.57
CA VAL A 175 -0.45 15.08 6.08
C VAL A 175 -1.17 13.73 5.94
N ASP A 176 -2.50 13.71 6.10
CA ASP A 176 -3.29 12.50 5.84
C ASP A 176 -3.23 12.10 4.36
N ASP A 177 -3.28 13.06 3.44
CA ASP A 177 -3.13 12.83 2.00
C ASP A 177 -1.74 12.23 1.69
N LEU A 178 -0.67 12.72 2.34
CA LEU A 178 0.66 12.09 2.24
C LEU A 178 0.66 10.63 2.72
N CYS A 179 -0.06 10.32 3.81
CA CYS A 179 -0.18 8.96 4.32
C CYS A 179 -0.94 8.05 3.35
N VAL A 180 -1.98 8.57 2.69
CA VAL A 180 -2.73 7.85 1.65
C VAL A 180 -1.84 7.57 0.45
N ASP A 181 -1.13 8.59 -0.03
CA ASP A 181 -0.18 8.48 -1.14
C ASP A 181 0.92 7.44 -0.88
N ILE A 182 1.48 7.43 0.34
CA ILE A 182 2.48 6.42 0.77
C ILE A 182 1.86 5.04 0.86
N THR A 183 0.64 4.93 1.38
CA THR A 183 -0.09 3.66 1.44
C THR A 183 -0.31 3.11 0.03
N GLU A 184 -0.69 3.96 -0.93
CA GLU A 184 -0.80 3.57 -2.34
C GLU A 184 0.55 3.15 -2.92
N ALA A 185 1.62 3.90 -2.70
CA ALA A 185 2.96 3.55 -3.19
C ALA A 185 3.47 2.20 -2.65
N LEU A 186 3.17 1.90 -1.39
CA LEU A 186 3.51 0.63 -0.75
C LEU A 186 2.56 -0.51 -1.18
N SER A 187 1.31 -0.19 -1.50
CA SER A 187 0.30 -1.16 -1.97
C SER A 187 0.36 -1.44 -3.47
N ALA A 188 0.93 -0.53 -4.26
CA ALA A 188 0.94 -0.59 -5.71
C ALA A 188 1.85 -1.74 -6.18
N SER A 189 1.22 -2.85 -6.56
CA SER A 189 1.78 -3.77 -7.55
C SER A 189 2.00 -2.99 -8.83
N THR A 190 3.20 -2.98 -9.39
CA THR A 190 3.51 -2.26 -10.63
C THR A 190 2.82 -2.93 -11.83
N VAL A 191 1.55 -2.58 -12.07
CA VAL A 191 0.83 -2.74 -13.34
C VAL A 191 -0.01 -1.48 -13.58
N ALA A 192 0.02 -1.00 -14.82
CA ALA A 192 -0.61 0.23 -15.28
C ALA A 192 -2.13 0.32 -15.01
N LYS A 193 -2.57 1.57 -14.87
CA LYS A 193 -3.88 2.08 -14.43
C LYS A 193 -5.06 1.74 -15.38
N ALA A 194 -6.20 1.35 -14.81
CA ALA A 194 -7.56 1.47 -15.38
C ALA A 194 -8.60 1.56 -14.22
N PRO A 195 -9.79 2.15 -14.43
CA PRO A 195 -10.30 3.29 -13.64
C PRO A 195 -11.02 2.95 -12.33
N ALA A 196 -11.07 3.99 -11.48
CA ALA A 196 -11.68 4.03 -10.17
C ALA A 196 -13.19 3.71 -10.21
N VAL A 197 -13.60 2.79 -9.33
CA VAL A 197 -14.99 2.61 -8.91
C VAL A 197 -15.10 3.11 -7.47
N GLU A 198 -16.05 4.03 -7.29
CA GLU A 198 -16.41 4.73 -6.07
C GLU A 198 -16.58 3.78 -4.87
N LYS A 199 -15.92 4.11 -3.75
CA LYS A 199 -16.22 3.52 -2.45
C LYS A 199 -17.09 4.48 -1.64
N LYS A 200 -18.28 4.00 -1.32
CA LYS A 200 -19.23 4.58 -0.36
C LYS A 200 -18.59 4.73 1.03
N GLU A 201 -18.92 5.84 1.66
CA GLU A 201 -18.64 6.20 3.05
C GLU A 201 -19.24 5.17 4.02
N GLU A 202 -18.40 4.65 4.93
CA GLU A 202 -18.85 4.13 6.22
C GLU A 202 -18.26 4.99 7.33
N LYS A 203 -19.13 5.75 7.99
CA LYS A 203 -18.83 6.53 9.19
C LYS A 203 -18.34 5.63 10.32
N LYS A 204 -17.09 5.82 10.72
CA LYS A 204 -16.58 5.41 12.03
C LYS A 204 -15.72 6.57 12.55
N ALA A 205 -16.03 7.06 13.76
CA ALA A 205 -15.45 8.25 14.38
C ALA A 205 -13.95 8.42 14.05
N GLU A 206 -13.65 9.43 13.24
CA GLU A 206 -12.34 9.61 12.59
C GLU A 206 -11.37 10.31 13.52
N THR A 207 -10.34 9.57 13.95
CA THR A 207 -9.08 10.17 14.38
C THR A 207 -8.26 10.46 13.12
N ALA A 208 -7.43 11.51 13.13
CA ALA A 208 -6.57 11.83 11.99
C ALA A 208 -5.73 10.60 11.60
N LEU A 209 -5.60 10.31 10.31
CA LEU A 209 -4.95 9.09 9.80
C LEU A 209 -3.49 9.04 10.28
N VAL A 210 -2.83 10.19 10.31
CA VAL A 210 -1.48 10.37 10.85
C VAL A 210 -1.36 10.06 12.35
N ASN A 211 -2.39 10.29 13.16
CA ASN A 211 -2.38 10.01 14.60
C ASN A 211 -3.12 8.71 14.98
N SER A 212 -3.65 8.01 13.98
CA SER A 212 -4.11 6.64 14.13
C SER A 212 -2.86 5.76 14.28
N GLY A 213 -2.91 4.73 15.12
CA GLY A 213 -1.77 3.81 15.32
C GLY A 213 -1.25 3.18 14.03
N THR A 214 -0.30 2.24 14.13
CA THR A 214 0.37 1.61 12.97
C THR A 214 -0.64 1.21 11.88
N THR A 215 -0.51 1.78 10.68
CA THR A 215 -1.30 1.34 9.52
C THR A 215 -0.71 0.04 9.02
N VAL A 216 -1.44 -1.05 9.16
CA VAL A 216 -1.05 -2.33 8.58
C VAL A 216 -1.49 -2.34 7.12
N ILE A 217 -0.51 -2.31 6.22
CA ILE A 217 -0.69 -2.47 4.79
C ILE A 217 -0.67 -3.98 4.54
N THR A 218 -1.84 -4.61 4.70
CA THR A 218 -2.02 -5.97 4.20
C THR A 218 -2.14 -5.90 2.67
N PRO A 219 -1.43 -6.77 1.93
CA PRO A 219 -1.83 -7.07 0.56
C PRO A 219 -3.32 -7.40 0.56
N LYS A 220 -4.12 -6.87 -0.38
CA LYS A 220 -5.55 -7.23 -0.50
C LYS A 220 -5.69 -8.75 -0.37
N THR A 221 -6.30 -9.16 0.75
CA THR A 221 -6.34 -10.54 1.24
C THR A 221 -6.89 -11.49 0.17
N GLN A 222 -6.15 -12.57 -0.12
CA GLN A 222 -6.79 -13.87 -0.31
C GLN A 222 -6.80 -14.60 1.03
N VAL A 223 -7.96 -15.18 1.30
CA VAL A 223 -8.43 -15.83 2.53
C VAL A 223 -7.39 -16.77 3.15
N THR A 224 -7.15 -16.63 4.46
CA THR A 224 -6.49 -17.66 5.28
C THR A 224 -7.53 -18.24 6.23
N VAL A 225 -7.68 -19.56 6.17
CA VAL A 225 -8.54 -20.38 7.02
C VAL A 225 -7.83 -20.62 8.36
N GLU A 226 -8.56 -20.43 9.46
CA GLU A 226 -8.15 -20.77 10.84
C GLU A 226 -7.87 -22.28 10.96
N THR A 227 -6.84 -22.71 11.70
CA THR A 227 -6.91 -23.23 13.09
C THR A 227 -5.58 -23.96 13.40
N PRO A 228 -5.27 -24.41 14.64
CA PRO A 228 -5.30 -23.74 15.95
C PRO A 228 -3.92 -23.78 16.68
N LYS A 229 -3.79 -23.00 17.76
CA LYS A 229 -2.67 -23.00 18.72
C LYS A 229 -2.55 -24.35 19.47
N THR A 230 -1.32 -24.87 19.59
CA THR A 230 -0.84 -25.51 20.84
C THR A 230 0.67 -25.34 21.04
N SER A 231 1.01 -24.86 22.24
CA SER A 231 2.25 -24.89 23.03
C SER A 231 3.63 -24.56 22.44
N ALA A 232 4.20 -23.50 23.01
CA ALA A 232 5.62 -23.20 23.06
C ALA A 232 6.28 -23.81 24.30
N THR A 233 7.47 -24.40 24.15
CA THR A 233 8.67 -24.13 24.99
C THR A 233 9.93 -24.62 24.26
N PRO A 234 11.10 -23.97 24.45
CA PRO A 234 12.17 -23.86 23.44
C PRO A 234 13.35 -24.77 23.72
N VAL A 235 14.07 -25.24 22.69
CA VAL A 235 15.45 -25.73 22.86
C VAL A 235 16.29 -25.48 21.60
N ALA A 236 17.32 -24.65 21.81
CA ALA A 236 18.68 -24.61 21.27
C ALA A 236 18.98 -24.84 19.77
N ALA A 237 19.88 -23.98 19.29
CA ALA A 237 20.58 -24.01 18.02
C ALA A 237 21.18 -25.37 17.66
N THR A 238 21.11 -25.70 16.37
CA THR A 238 22.14 -26.49 15.70
C THR A 238 22.19 -26.04 14.25
N GLU A 239 23.32 -25.46 13.84
CA GLU A 239 23.70 -25.30 12.44
C GLU A 239 23.69 -26.67 11.75
N SER A 240 23.08 -26.78 10.57
CA SER A 240 23.42 -27.82 9.58
C SER A 240 22.83 -27.50 8.20
N ALA A 241 23.75 -27.25 7.25
CA ALA A 241 23.66 -27.47 5.81
C ALA A 241 22.53 -26.78 5.01
N SER A 242 22.88 -25.66 4.36
CA SER A 242 22.23 -25.21 3.14
C SER A 242 22.25 -26.34 2.10
N ALA A 243 21.09 -26.91 1.77
CA ALA A 243 20.99 -27.80 0.63
C ALA A 243 21.09 -26.99 -0.66
N ALA A 244 22.29 -26.94 -1.22
CA ALA A 244 22.55 -26.25 -2.48
C ALA A 244 21.90 -27.01 -3.64
N TYR A 245 20.86 -26.43 -4.23
CA TYR A 245 20.23 -26.96 -5.45
C TYR A 245 21.26 -27.10 -6.58
N ARG A 246 21.24 -28.25 -7.25
CA ARG A 246 22.06 -28.52 -8.43
C ARG A 246 21.27 -28.28 -9.70
N GLU A 247 21.85 -27.53 -10.63
CA GLU A 247 21.27 -27.35 -11.95
C GLU A 247 21.46 -28.63 -12.79
N VAL A 248 20.37 -29.11 -13.38
CA VAL A 248 20.36 -30.32 -14.22
C VAL A 248 19.71 -30.01 -15.56
N SER A 249 20.09 -30.75 -16.60
CA SER A 249 19.41 -30.68 -17.89
C SER A 249 17.92 -31.03 -17.75
N PRO A 250 16.99 -30.35 -18.44
CA PRO A 250 15.57 -30.69 -18.44
C PRO A 250 15.27 -32.16 -18.77
N ASP A 251 16.10 -32.79 -19.62
CA ASP A 251 15.96 -34.20 -20.00
C ASP A 251 16.47 -35.19 -18.93
N ALA A 252 17.24 -34.70 -17.95
CA ALA A 252 17.82 -35.50 -16.88
C ALA A 252 16.90 -35.60 -15.65
N ILE A 253 15.74 -34.95 -15.66
CA ILE A 253 14.76 -35.02 -14.57
C ILE A 253 14.05 -36.39 -14.65
N PRO A 254 14.02 -37.19 -13.56
CA PRO A 254 13.27 -38.44 -13.54
C PRO A 254 11.80 -38.21 -13.86
N SER A 255 11.19 -39.05 -14.70
CA SER A 255 9.80 -38.88 -15.15
C SER A 255 8.78 -38.97 -14.01
N ASP A 256 9.14 -39.63 -12.92
CA ASP A 256 8.37 -39.80 -11.70
C ASP A 256 8.67 -38.75 -10.62
N ALA A 257 9.56 -37.80 -10.89
CA ALA A 257 9.98 -36.80 -9.90
C ALA A 257 8.85 -35.83 -9.49
N ILE A 258 7.83 -35.67 -10.35
CA ILE A 258 6.59 -34.96 -10.05
C ILE A 258 5.42 -35.87 -10.45
N GLN A 259 4.66 -36.33 -9.45
CA GLN A 259 3.45 -37.12 -9.63
C GLN A 259 2.28 -36.48 -8.89
N THR A 260 1.11 -36.48 -9.52
CA THR A 260 -0.15 -36.04 -8.91
C THR A 260 -0.39 -36.82 -7.61
N GLY A 261 -0.64 -36.11 -6.50
CA GLY A 261 -0.91 -36.69 -5.18
C GLY A 261 0.30 -36.86 -4.27
N ASN A 262 1.53 -36.81 -4.80
CA ASN A 262 2.76 -37.00 -4.01
C ASN A 262 3.39 -35.68 -3.50
N GLY A 263 2.71 -34.56 -3.72
CA GLY A 263 3.18 -33.26 -3.30
C GLY A 263 2.34 -32.11 -3.83
N LYS A 264 2.79 -30.90 -3.51
CA LYS A 264 2.19 -29.65 -3.93
C LYS A 264 3.02 -29.00 -5.03
N LEU A 265 2.40 -28.68 -6.16
CA LEU A 265 3.01 -27.83 -7.19
C LEU A 265 2.63 -26.37 -6.93
N VAL A 266 3.64 -25.53 -6.65
CA VAL A 266 3.48 -24.09 -6.53
C VAL A 266 3.99 -23.43 -7.81
N ILE A 267 3.09 -22.78 -8.53
CA ILE A 267 3.37 -21.94 -9.68
C ILE A 267 3.75 -20.55 -9.16
N VAL A 268 4.82 -20.00 -9.71
CA VAL A 268 5.38 -18.70 -9.39
C VAL A 268 5.46 -17.91 -10.70
N ILE A 269 4.66 -16.86 -10.82
CA ILE A 269 4.62 -16.00 -12.02
C ILE A 269 5.27 -14.67 -11.68
N GLY A 270 6.33 -14.31 -12.39
CA GLY A 270 7.15 -13.12 -12.13
C GLY A 270 8.56 -13.50 -11.65
N GLU A 271 9.54 -12.67 -12.00
CA GLU A 271 10.96 -12.90 -11.68
C GLU A 271 11.42 -12.10 -10.45
N GLU A 272 10.71 -11.02 -10.12
CA GLU A 272 11.03 -10.16 -8.98
C GLU A 272 10.38 -10.69 -7.70
N PRO A 273 11.14 -10.93 -6.62
CA PRO A 273 10.63 -11.59 -5.40
C PRO A 273 9.36 -10.99 -4.78
N PHE A 274 9.08 -9.71 -5.04
CA PHE A 274 7.95 -8.95 -4.47
C PHE A 274 6.80 -8.71 -5.46
N ASN A 275 6.96 -9.14 -6.72
CA ASN A 275 5.93 -9.12 -7.75
C ASN A 275 5.62 -10.53 -8.26
N MET A 276 6.00 -11.56 -7.49
CA MET A 276 5.67 -12.95 -7.80
C MET A 276 4.23 -13.25 -7.38
N THR A 277 3.43 -13.75 -8.32
CA THR A 277 2.18 -14.42 -7.99
C THR A 277 2.49 -15.87 -7.67
N MET A 278 2.19 -16.29 -6.44
CA MET A 278 2.27 -17.68 -6.02
C MET A 278 0.88 -18.29 -6.05
N MET A 279 0.67 -19.35 -6.82
CA MET A 279 -0.56 -20.14 -6.78
C MET A 279 -0.26 -21.61 -6.79
N THR A 280 -1.16 -22.43 -6.26
CA THR A 280 -0.99 -23.89 -6.24
C THR A 280 -1.73 -24.48 -7.43
N ALA A 281 -1.11 -25.38 -8.19
CA ALA A 281 -1.85 -26.19 -9.15
C ALA A 281 -2.67 -27.24 -8.38
N ASN A 282 -3.89 -26.86 -7.97
CA ASN A 282 -4.65 -27.63 -6.98
C ASN A 282 -5.22 -28.95 -7.53
N ALA A 283 -5.38 -29.05 -8.84
CA ALA A 283 -5.83 -30.25 -9.54
C ALA A 283 -4.66 -31.14 -9.99
N GLY A 284 -3.43 -30.80 -9.58
CA GLY A 284 -2.25 -31.63 -9.76
C GLY A 284 -1.34 -31.19 -10.90
N GLY A 285 -0.42 -32.07 -11.25
CA GLY A 285 0.57 -31.83 -12.29
C GLY A 285 1.56 -32.98 -12.42
N SER A 286 2.25 -33.01 -13.55
CA SER A 286 3.18 -34.08 -13.88
C SER A 286 4.26 -33.58 -14.84
N LEU A 287 5.35 -34.33 -14.93
CA LEU A 287 6.33 -34.16 -16.01
C LEU A 287 5.88 -34.92 -17.24
N GLY A 288 6.33 -34.48 -18.41
CA GLY A 288 6.18 -35.24 -19.64
C GLY A 288 6.96 -34.66 -20.81
N LYS A 289 6.60 -35.09 -22.01
CA LYS A 289 7.25 -34.69 -23.25
C LYS A 289 6.22 -34.36 -24.31
N ILE A 290 6.53 -33.37 -25.15
CA ILE A 290 5.71 -32.98 -26.31
C ILE A 290 6.50 -33.19 -27.62
N ALA A 291 5.86 -32.88 -28.75
CA ALA A 291 6.48 -32.96 -30.07
C ALA A 291 7.87 -32.31 -30.11
N GLY A 292 8.84 -33.01 -30.72
CA GLY A 292 10.26 -32.62 -30.70
C GLY A 292 11.03 -33.06 -29.45
N ASN A 293 10.49 -33.99 -28.65
CA ASN A 293 11.12 -34.53 -27.43
C ASN A 293 11.43 -33.45 -26.36
N LYS A 294 10.70 -32.33 -26.39
CA LYS A 294 10.88 -31.25 -25.42
C LYS A 294 10.30 -31.65 -24.06
N ALA A 295 11.11 -31.57 -23.01
CA ALA A 295 10.68 -31.77 -21.64
C ALA A 295 9.70 -30.66 -21.20
N VAL A 296 8.55 -31.06 -20.67
CA VAL A 296 7.50 -30.16 -20.21
C VAL A 296 7.00 -30.52 -18.81
N VAL A 297 6.44 -29.52 -18.13
CA VAL A 297 5.61 -29.72 -16.94
C VAL A 297 4.17 -29.37 -17.26
N PHE A 298 3.25 -30.25 -16.84
CA PHE A 298 1.81 -30.02 -16.86
C PHE A 298 1.39 -29.51 -15.49
N THR A 299 0.69 -28.38 -15.45
CA THR A 299 0.09 -27.83 -14.23
C THR A 299 -1.41 -27.69 -14.43
N ILE A 300 -2.20 -28.35 -13.58
CA ILE A 300 -3.64 -28.45 -13.70
C ILE A 300 -4.30 -27.61 -12.61
N LEU A 301 -5.16 -26.67 -13.03
CA LEU A 301 -5.97 -25.85 -12.15
C LEU A 301 -7.41 -26.38 -12.18
N SER A 302 -8.08 -26.41 -11.03
CA SER A 302 -9.50 -26.76 -10.96
C SER A 302 -10.37 -25.71 -11.68
N PRO A 303 -11.62 -26.05 -12.05
CA PRO A 303 -12.50 -25.13 -12.79
C PRO A 303 -12.76 -23.79 -12.08
N ASP A 304 -12.77 -23.82 -10.75
CA ASP A 304 -13.02 -22.68 -9.86
C ASP A 304 -11.76 -21.87 -9.52
N GLN A 305 -10.57 -22.37 -9.86
CA GLN A 305 -9.33 -21.69 -9.54
C GLN A 305 -9.07 -20.48 -10.46
N PRO A 306 -8.70 -19.31 -9.90
CA PRO A 306 -8.33 -18.14 -10.70
C PRO A 306 -7.14 -18.43 -11.62
N TYR A 307 -7.35 -18.22 -12.92
CA TYR A 307 -6.37 -18.59 -13.94
C TYR A 307 -5.90 -17.41 -14.80
N GLY A 308 -6.48 -16.20 -14.63
CA GLY A 308 -6.19 -15.04 -15.48
C GLY A 308 -4.71 -14.61 -15.47
N GLN A 309 -4.04 -14.72 -14.31
CA GLN A 309 -2.60 -14.43 -14.22
C GLN A 309 -1.75 -15.47 -14.97
N MET A 310 -2.17 -16.74 -14.93
CA MET A 310 -1.52 -17.81 -15.69
C MET A 310 -1.73 -17.67 -17.20
N ASP A 311 -2.88 -17.15 -17.62
CA ASP A 311 -3.14 -16.85 -19.04
C ASP A 311 -2.25 -15.74 -19.58
N ALA A 312 -2.10 -14.67 -18.81
CA ALA A 312 -1.30 -13.51 -19.19
C ALA A 312 0.22 -13.77 -19.14
N ALA A 313 0.66 -14.76 -18.36
CA ALA A 313 2.08 -15.08 -18.21
C ALA A 313 2.71 -15.59 -19.52
N GLN A 314 3.95 -15.21 -19.81
CA GLN A 314 4.75 -15.87 -20.86
C GLN A 314 5.70 -16.91 -20.28
N ASN A 315 6.25 -16.62 -19.09
CA ASN A 315 7.14 -17.49 -18.35
C ASN A 315 6.63 -17.65 -16.91
N TYR A 316 6.96 -18.77 -16.28
CA TYR A 316 6.62 -19.06 -14.90
C TYR A 316 7.60 -20.08 -14.32
N THR A 317 7.73 -20.11 -12.99
CA THR A 317 8.50 -21.12 -12.28
C THR A 317 7.55 -22.11 -11.60
N VAL A 318 7.88 -23.40 -11.63
CA VAL A 318 7.18 -24.44 -10.88
C VAL A 318 8.08 -24.93 -9.76
N ARG A 319 7.57 -24.92 -8.53
CA ARG A 319 8.24 -25.47 -7.35
C ARG A 319 7.45 -26.67 -6.85
N PHE A 320 8.07 -27.85 -6.83
CA PHE A 320 7.44 -29.06 -6.32
C PHE A 320 7.87 -29.31 -4.87
N TYR A 321 6.89 -29.40 -3.97
CA TYR A 321 7.08 -29.69 -2.55
C TYR A 321 6.53 -31.08 -2.27
N PRO A 322 7.38 -32.08 -1.97
CA PRO A 322 6.90 -33.39 -1.53
C PRO A 322 6.02 -33.29 -0.27
N ASN A 323 5.14 -34.25 -0.07
CA ASN A 323 4.26 -34.26 1.10
C ASN A 323 5.05 -34.15 2.42
N GLY A 324 4.65 -33.19 3.26
CA GLY A 324 5.30 -32.92 4.56
C GLY A 324 6.61 -32.12 4.48
N GLN A 325 7.04 -31.69 3.29
CA GLN A 325 8.24 -30.87 3.12
C GLN A 325 7.91 -29.38 2.98
N ASN A 326 8.70 -28.54 3.64
CA ASN A 326 8.58 -27.07 3.57
C ASN A 326 9.51 -26.43 2.54
N GLU A 327 10.39 -27.22 1.93
CA GLU A 327 11.29 -26.78 0.86
C GLU A 327 11.00 -27.56 -0.42
N PRO A 328 11.12 -26.93 -1.61
CA PRO A 328 10.89 -27.64 -2.85
C PRO A 328 12.02 -28.62 -3.12
N SER A 329 11.71 -29.85 -3.55
CA SER A 329 12.73 -30.77 -4.05
C SER A 329 13.15 -30.44 -5.48
N ILE A 330 12.28 -29.76 -6.24
CA ILE A 330 12.49 -29.43 -7.66
C ILE A 330 11.98 -28.00 -7.93
N ILE A 331 12.78 -27.23 -8.66
CA ILE A 331 12.44 -25.90 -9.16
C ILE A 331 12.65 -25.89 -10.68
N LEU A 332 11.60 -25.58 -11.44
CA LEU A 332 11.61 -25.57 -12.91
C LEU A 332 11.33 -24.15 -13.40
N GLU A 333 12.23 -23.57 -14.20
CA GLU A 333 11.98 -22.33 -14.93
C GLU A 333 11.35 -22.70 -16.28
N CYS A 334 10.13 -22.21 -16.54
CA CYS A 334 9.30 -22.66 -17.66
C CYS A 334 8.86 -21.52 -18.59
N LYS A 335 8.79 -21.82 -19.88
CA LYS A 335 8.11 -20.99 -20.89
C LYS A 335 6.74 -21.58 -21.20
N LYS A 336 5.68 -20.78 -21.08
CA LYS A 336 4.29 -21.24 -21.29
C LYS A 336 4.02 -21.51 -22.77
N PHE A 337 3.49 -22.70 -23.06
CA PHE A 337 2.89 -23.01 -24.37
C PHE A 337 1.51 -22.32 -24.51
N PRO A 338 1.06 -22.02 -25.74
CA PRO A 338 -0.28 -21.49 -25.97
C PRO A 338 -1.35 -22.34 -25.26
N SER A 339 -2.14 -21.72 -24.39
CA SER A 339 -3.23 -22.37 -23.68
C SER A 339 -4.46 -22.46 -24.58
N GLN A 340 -5.23 -23.54 -24.43
CA GLN A 340 -6.54 -23.65 -25.07
C GLN A 340 -7.54 -22.69 -24.43
N ALA A 341 -8.60 -22.36 -25.17
CA ALA A 341 -9.70 -21.55 -24.67
C ALA A 341 -10.34 -22.23 -23.43
N PRO A 342 -10.73 -21.47 -22.40
CA PRO A 342 -11.41 -22.03 -21.24
C PRO A 342 -12.71 -22.74 -21.65
N ILE A 343 -12.92 -23.95 -21.13
CA ILE A 343 -14.19 -24.66 -21.21
C ILE A 343 -14.82 -24.61 -19.82
N GLU A 344 -16.02 -24.07 -19.72
CA GLU A 344 -16.72 -23.90 -18.45
C GLU A 344 -16.91 -25.25 -17.74
N GLY A 345 -16.59 -25.30 -16.44
CA GLY A 345 -16.72 -26.51 -15.61
C GLY A 345 -15.60 -27.55 -15.77
N MET A 346 -14.64 -27.37 -16.68
CA MET A 346 -13.53 -28.31 -16.88
C MET A 346 -12.22 -27.81 -16.23
N PRO A 347 -11.40 -28.71 -15.63
CA PRO A 347 -10.07 -28.35 -15.16
C PRO A 347 -9.21 -27.82 -16.30
N ARG A 348 -8.33 -26.87 -15.99
CA ARG A 348 -7.50 -26.20 -16.97
C ARG A 348 -6.05 -26.64 -16.87
N THR A 349 -5.55 -27.23 -17.95
CA THR A 349 -4.16 -27.69 -18.04
C THR A 349 -3.30 -26.66 -18.75
N TYR A 350 -2.19 -26.29 -18.11
CA TYR A 350 -1.14 -25.49 -18.71
C TYR A 350 0.11 -26.33 -18.95
N ILE A 351 0.79 -26.05 -20.05
CA ILE A 351 2.00 -26.74 -20.47
C ILE A 351 3.15 -25.74 -20.42
N GLY A 352 4.23 -26.08 -19.73
CA GLY A 352 5.44 -25.27 -19.66
C GLY A 352 6.63 -26.02 -20.23
N GLU A 353 7.27 -25.47 -21.26
CA GLU A 353 8.58 -25.92 -21.72
C GLU A 353 9.59 -25.69 -20.60
N ILE A 354 10.26 -26.74 -20.13
CA ILE A 354 11.27 -26.62 -19.08
C ILE A 354 12.54 -26.08 -19.70
N LEU A 355 12.93 -24.86 -19.32
CA LEU A 355 14.15 -24.21 -19.80
C LEU A 355 15.33 -24.50 -18.88
N LYS A 356 15.10 -24.48 -17.56
CA LYS A 356 16.09 -24.85 -16.55
C LYS A 356 15.44 -25.66 -15.44
N ALA A 357 16.20 -26.57 -14.87
CA ALA A 357 15.77 -27.40 -13.76
C ALA A 357 16.82 -27.40 -12.66
N LYS A 358 16.35 -27.24 -11.42
CA LYS A 358 17.17 -27.27 -10.20
C LYS A 358 16.58 -28.34 -9.29
N ILE A 359 17.39 -29.32 -8.93
CA ILE A 359 17.01 -30.42 -8.04
C ILE A 359 17.87 -30.36 -6.78
N LYS A 360 17.24 -30.61 -5.63
CA LYS A 360 17.91 -30.61 -4.33
C LYS A 360 18.83 -31.81 -4.15
#